data_AF-C1DB81-F1
#
_entry.id   AF-C1DB81-F1
#
_cell.length_a   1.000
_cell.length_b   1.000
_cell.length_c   1.000
_cell.angle_alpha   90.00
_cell.angle_beta   90.00
_cell.angle_gamma   90.00
#
_symmetry.space_group_name_H-M   'P 1'
#
loop_
_entity.id
_entity.type
_entity.pdbx_description
1 polymer ?
#
loop_
_entity_poly.entity_id
_entity_poly.type
_entity_poly.pdbx_seq_one_letter_code
_entity_poly.pdbx_strand_id
1 'polypeptide(L)'
;MRIVGKRRNIHVFLACLLVTGAVFLFFTAFLKSPSALPEDPLATTPAWTRDALIPLHPAALPEANDKTRLGERLFFDKRLSGNNTIACASCHDPERGGTDRLAVSSGVDNRQGSINSPTVFNASLHFAQFWDGRADTLEAQAVGPIHNPVEMASGWPEIIDRLSTDPAYRSAPERICRTLPRRHQRDGHP
;
A
#
# COMPACT_ATOMS: atom_id res chain seq x y z
N MET A 1 65.10 67.47 22.08
CA MET A 1 64.33 66.43 21.36
C MET A 1 63.79 65.44 22.40
N ARG A 2 62.53 65.57 22.83
CA ARG A 2 61.95 64.71 23.90
C ARG A 2 61.18 63.54 23.26
N ILE A 3 61.67 62.32 23.47
CA ILE A 3 61.01 61.07 23.05
C ILE A 3 59.90 60.77 24.08
N VAL A 4 58.67 61.19 23.79
CA VAL A 4 57.50 60.88 24.63
C VAL A 4 56.76 59.67 24.05
N GLY A 5 56.60 58.63 24.88
CA GLY A 5 55.36 57.84 24.91
C GLY A 5 55.19 56.67 23.94
N LYS A 6 55.93 55.56 24.12
CA LYS A 6 55.65 54.27 23.46
C LYS A 6 55.46 53.10 24.45
N ARG A 7 54.81 53.34 25.59
CA ARG A 7 54.49 52.27 26.59
C ARG A 7 53.00 52.09 26.89
N ARG A 8 52.10 52.92 26.36
CA ARG A 8 50.68 52.93 26.78
C ARG A 8 49.77 51.89 26.12
N ASN A 9 50.25 51.13 25.13
CA ASN A 9 49.36 50.27 24.33
C ASN A 9 49.66 48.77 24.45
N ILE A 10 50.71 48.35 25.18
CA ILE A 10 51.07 46.92 25.27
C ILE A 10 50.00 46.08 25.97
N HIS A 11 49.35 46.65 26.99
CA HIS A 11 48.24 45.99 27.70
C HIS A 11 46.99 45.87 26.83
N VAL A 12 46.74 46.82 25.93
CA VAL A 12 45.63 46.77 24.96
C VAL A 12 45.89 45.70 23.90
N PHE A 13 47.13 45.59 23.40
CA PHE A 13 47.52 44.54 22.46
C PHE A 13 47.42 43.13 23.08
N LEU A 14 47.87 42.95 24.32
CA LEU A 14 47.77 41.67 25.03
C LEU A 14 46.31 41.29 25.34
N ALA A 15 45.47 42.26 25.73
CA ALA A 15 44.05 42.02 25.93
C ALA A 15 43.33 41.61 24.62
N CYS A 16 43.65 42.27 23.49
CA CYS A 16 43.11 41.89 22.18
C CYS A 16 43.51 40.46 21.79
N LEU A 17 44.77 40.07 22.00
CA LEU A 17 45.26 38.71 21.72
C LEU A 17 44.58 37.63 22.56
N LEU A 18 44.31 37.91 23.83
CA LEU A 18 43.60 36.99 24.71
C LEU A 18 42.13 36.84 24.31
N VAL A 19 41.46 37.94 23.94
CA VAL A 19 40.06 37.90 23.49
C VAL A 19 39.95 37.19 22.14
N THR A 20 40.82 37.47 21.17
CA THR A 20 40.79 36.77 19.88
C THR A 20 41.14 35.30 20.01
N GLY A 21 42.10 34.94 20.87
CA GLY A 21 42.43 33.55 21.20
C GLY A 21 41.26 32.82 21.86
N ALA A 22 40.59 33.44 22.82
CA ALA A 22 39.42 32.87 23.49
C ALA A 22 38.23 32.69 22.53
N VAL A 23 37.96 33.67 21.66
CA VAL A 23 36.92 33.57 20.62
C VAL A 23 37.27 32.47 19.60
N PHE A 24 38.52 32.35 19.19
CA PHE A 24 38.97 31.29 18.28
C PHE A 24 38.85 29.89 18.91
N LEU A 25 39.23 29.73 20.18
CA LEU A 25 39.05 28.47 20.91
C LEU A 25 37.58 28.13 21.12
N PHE A 26 36.73 29.12 21.40
CA PHE A 26 35.28 28.91 21.52
C PHE A 26 34.65 28.54 20.16
N PHE A 27 35.07 29.18 19.07
CA PHE A 27 34.57 28.91 17.72
C PHE A 27 35.00 27.53 17.20
N THR A 28 36.24 27.11 17.49
CA THR A 28 36.72 25.76 17.13
C THR A 28 36.05 24.66 17.96
N ALA A 29 35.71 24.92 19.22
CA ALA A 29 34.88 24.02 20.02
C ALA A 29 33.44 23.90 19.48
N PHE A 30 32.85 25.00 18.99
CA PHE A 30 31.51 25.02 18.41
C PHE A 30 31.42 24.31 17.04
N LEU A 31 32.46 24.46 16.20
CA LEU A 31 32.59 23.74 14.93
C LEU A 31 32.87 22.24 15.12
N LYS A 32 33.38 21.83 16.28
CA LYS A 32 33.55 20.44 16.67
C LYS A 32 32.33 19.90 17.42
N SER A 33 31.15 20.36 17.03
CA SER A 33 29.91 19.66 17.38
C SER A 33 29.91 18.35 16.58
N PRO A 34 29.83 17.17 17.22
CA PRO A 34 29.74 15.93 16.48
C PRO A 34 28.44 15.98 15.68
N SER A 35 28.59 16.10 14.36
CA SER A 35 27.55 15.72 13.40
C SER A 35 27.41 14.20 13.42
N ALA A 36 27.14 13.62 14.59
CA ALA A 36 26.55 12.31 14.63
C ALA A 36 25.15 12.53 14.06
N LEU A 37 24.96 12.09 12.81
CA LEU A 37 23.61 11.83 12.33
C LEU A 37 22.90 11.02 13.42
N PRO A 38 21.65 11.33 13.77
CA PRO A 38 20.93 10.51 14.73
C PRO A 38 21.08 9.05 14.32
N GLU A 39 21.56 8.20 15.23
CA GLU A 39 21.70 6.78 14.94
C GLU A 39 20.38 6.29 14.36
N ASP A 40 20.44 5.53 13.27
CA ASP A 40 19.25 4.98 12.62
C ASP A 40 18.39 4.34 13.74
N PRO A 41 17.19 4.85 14.03
CA PRO A 41 16.36 4.32 15.11
C PRO A 41 16.01 2.85 14.87
N LEU A 42 16.19 2.37 13.63
CA LEU A 42 16.03 0.97 13.26
C LEU A 42 17.28 0.12 13.50
N ALA A 43 18.45 0.68 13.83
CA ALA A 43 19.70 -0.08 14.03
C ALA A 43 19.68 -1.02 15.25
N THR A 44 18.72 -0.86 16.17
CA THR A 44 18.56 -1.71 17.37
C THR A 44 17.25 -2.51 17.40
N THR A 45 16.35 -2.34 16.43
CA THR A 45 15.09 -3.09 16.38
C THR A 45 15.30 -4.55 15.97
N PRO A 46 14.52 -5.50 16.50
CA PRO A 46 14.52 -6.87 16.02
C PRO A 46 14.28 -6.95 14.50
N ALA A 47 14.88 -7.94 13.83
CA ALA A 47 14.75 -8.10 12.36
C ALA A 47 13.29 -8.17 11.90
N TRP A 48 12.41 -8.83 12.65
CA TRP A 48 10.97 -8.87 12.35
C TRP A 48 10.29 -7.49 12.39
N THR A 49 10.81 -6.54 13.17
CA THR A 49 10.33 -5.16 13.23
C THR A 49 10.88 -4.34 12.08
N ARG A 50 12.11 -4.62 11.64
CA ARG A 50 12.70 -3.98 10.45
C ARG A 50 11.95 -4.37 9.19
N ASP A 51 11.66 -5.65 9.02
CA ASP A 51 10.94 -6.17 7.85
C ASP A 51 9.48 -5.69 7.80
N ALA A 52 8.85 -5.44 8.95
CA ALA A 52 7.49 -4.93 9.04
C ALA A 52 7.35 -3.41 8.78
N LEU A 53 8.45 -2.66 8.83
CA LEU A 53 8.47 -1.19 8.67
C LEU A 53 9.16 -0.72 7.39
N ILE A 54 9.49 -1.64 6.48
CA ILE A 54 10.03 -1.27 5.17
C ILE A 54 8.90 -0.62 4.36
N PRO A 55 9.13 0.56 3.76
CA PRO A 55 8.20 1.12 2.79
C PRO A 55 7.87 0.06 1.73
N LEU A 56 6.59 -0.04 1.36
CA LEU A 56 6.19 -0.90 0.25
C LEU A 56 7.04 -0.53 -0.97
N HIS A 57 7.80 -1.51 -1.46
CA HIS A 57 8.58 -1.33 -2.66
C HIS A 57 7.61 -0.98 -3.79
N PRO A 58 7.94 -0.02 -4.67
CA PRO A 58 7.11 0.29 -5.82
C PRO A 58 6.84 -0.99 -6.61
N ALA A 59 5.59 -1.48 -6.56
CA ALA A 59 5.19 -2.59 -7.38
C ALA A 59 5.25 -2.11 -8.84
N ALA A 60 5.81 -2.95 -9.72
CA ALA A 60 5.70 -2.69 -11.15
C ALA A 60 4.21 -2.56 -11.49
N LEU A 61 3.83 -1.43 -12.08
CA LEU A 61 2.46 -1.26 -12.54
C LEU A 61 2.20 -2.32 -13.62
N PRO A 62 1.17 -3.17 -13.46
CA PRO A 62 0.84 -4.13 -14.49
C PRO A 62 0.52 -3.37 -15.77
N GLU A 63 1.09 -3.79 -16.90
CA GLU A 63 0.76 -3.19 -18.17
C GLU A 63 -0.75 -3.32 -18.43
N ALA A 64 -1.36 -2.25 -18.95
CA ALA A 64 -2.73 -2.26 -19.40
C ALA A 64 -2.86 -3.17 -20.63
N ASN A 65 -3.18 -4.44 -20.38
CA ASN A 65 -3.38 -5.47 -21.39
C ASN A 65 -4.84 -5.95 -21.38
N ASP A 66 -5.17 -6.88 -22.28
CA ASP A 66 -6.53 -7.40 -22.41
C ASP A 66 -7.05 -8.06 -21.11
N LYS A 67 -6.16 -8.66 -20.30
CA LYS A 67 -6.53 -9.24 -18.99
C LYS A 67 -6.90 -8.14 -18.00
N THR A 68 -6.13 -7.06 -17.92
CA THR A 68 -6.43 -5.91 -17.05
C THR A 68 -7.76 -5.26 -17.44
N ARG A 69 -8.03 -5.08 -18.74
CA ARG A 69 -9.31 -4.54 -19.25
C ARG A 69 -10.50 -5.45 -18.95
N LEU A 70 -10.32 -6.76 -19.07
CA LEU A 70 -11.35 -7.73 -18.71
C LEU A 70 -11.63 -7.70 -17.20
N GLY A 71 -10.58 -7.66 -16.38
CA GLY A 71 -10.69 -7.55 -14.92
C GLY A 71 -11.41 -6.27 -14.50
N GLU A 72 -11.06 -5.13 -15.10
CA GLU A 72 -11.76 -3.86 -14.89
C GLU A 72 -13.25 -4.00 -15.21
N ARG A 73 -13.60 -4.55 -16.39
CA ARG A 73 -15.01 -4.74 -16.74
C ARG A 73 -15.76 -5.62 -15.74
N LEU A 74 -15.17 -6.75 -15.35
CA LEU A 74 -15.76 -7.66 -14.37
C LEU A 74 -15.95 -6.99 -13.00
N PHE A 75 -15.00 -6.17 -12.57
CA PHE A 75 -15.04 -5.48 -11.27
C PHE A 75 -16.28 -4.59 -11.10
N PHE A 76 -16.78 -4.01 -12.20
CA PHE A 76 -17.97 -3.16 -12.22
C PHE A 76 -19.25 -3.88 -12.71
N ASP A 77 -19.17 -5.15 -13.10
CA ASP A 77 -20.32 -5.86 -13.68
C ASP A 77 -21.23 -6.46 -12.60
N LYS A 78 -22.42 -5.89 -12.45
CA LYS A 78 -23.41 -6.37 -11.47
C LYS A 78 -23.93 -7.76 -11.79
N ARG A 79 -23.78 -8.21 -13.04
CA ARG A 79 -24.18 -9.56 -13.48
C ARG A 79 -23.36 -10.68 -12.86
N LEU A 80 -22.37 -10.35 -12.02
CA LEU A 80 -21.69 -11.33 -11.17
C LEU A 80 -22.52 -11.74 -9.94
N SER A 81 -23.53 -10.96 -9.55
CA SER A 81 -24.45 -11.30 -8.45
C SER A 81 -25.71 -12.01 -8.96
N GLY A 82 -26.32 -12.84 -8.12
CA GLY A 82 -27.45 -13.70 -8.51
C GLY A 82 -28.70 -12.93 -8.92
N ASN A 83 -28.90 -11.73 -8.36
CA ASN A 83 -30.00 -10.83 -8.70
C ASN A 83 -29.59 -9.66 -9.62
N ASN A 84 -28.35 -9.68 -10.14
CA ASN A 84 -27.76 -8.62 -10.98
C ASN A 84 -27.71 -7.21 -10.34
N THR A 85 -27.67 -7.09 -9.01
CA THR A 85 -27.64 -5.76 -8.33
C THR A 85 -26.28 -5.38 -7.75
N ILE A 86 -25.42 -6.34 -7.43
CA ILE A 86 -24.13 -6.13 -6.74
C ILE A 86 -22.95 -6.47 -7.67
N ALA A 87 -21.96 -5.59 -7.70
CA ALA A 87 -20.64 -5.80 -8.31
C ALA A 87 -19.55 -5.68 -7.23
N CYS A 88 -18.31 -6.05 -7.55
CA CYS A 88 -17.18 -5.82 -6.64
C CYS A 88 -17.08 -4.34 -6.25
N ALA A 89 -17.23 -3.45 -7.22
CA ALA A 89 -17.24 -2.00 -7.04
C ALA A 89 -18.39 -1.46 -6.18
N SER A 90 -19.46 -2.25 -5.94
CA SER A 90 -20.55 -1.83 -5.05
C SER A 90 -20.08 -1.69 -3.60
N CYS A 91 -19.16 -2.55 -3.17
CA CYS A 91 -18.54 -2.50 -1.84
C CYS A 91 -17.12 -1.92 -1.87
N HIS A 92 -16.44 -1.96 -3.02
CA HIS A 92 -15.04 -1.56 -3.17
C HIS A 92 -14.86 -0.42 -4.17
N ASP A 93 -15.61 0.67 -3.98
CA ASP A 93 -15.65 1.80 -4.91
C ASP A 93 -14.31 2.57 -4.95
N PRO A 94 -13.59 2.60 -6.08
CA PRO A 94 -12.32 3.34 -6.19
C PRO A 94 -12.47 4.84 -5.92
N GLU A 95 -13.61 5.45 -6.22
CA GLU A 95 -13.87 6.88 -5.96
C GLU A 95 -14.07 7.17 -4.46
N ARG A 96 -14.35 6.14 -3.67
CA ARG A 96 -14.53 6.25 -2.20
C ARG A 96 -13.35 5.69 -1.41
N GLY A 97 -12.19 5.53 -2.05
CA GLY A 97 -10.98 4.99 -1.41
C GLY A 97 -10.92 3.47 -1.42
N GLY A 98 -11.59 2.83 -2.38
CA GLY A 98 -11.65 1.38 -2.54
C GLY A 98 -12.57 0.66 -1.55
N THR A 99 -13.50 1.40 -0.91
CA THR A 99 -14.47 0.90 0.08
C THR A 99 -15.83 1.53 -0.14
N ASP A 100 -16.87 1.03 0.53
CA ASP A 100 -18.21 1.63 0.57
C ASP A 100 -18.38 2.67 1.69
N ARG A 101 -17.40 2.81 2.58
CA ARG A 101 -17.43 3.69 3.77
C ARG A 101 -18.56 3.39 4.74
N LEU A 102 -19.04 2.15 4.77
CA LEU A 102 -20.06 1.70 5.70
C LEU A 102 -19.44 0.95 6.88
N ALA A 103 -20.17 0.89 8.00
CA ALA A 103 -19.79 0.06 9.14
C ALA A 103 -19.82 -1.44 8.78
N VAL A 104 -20.82 -1.83 7.97
CA VAL A 104 -20.91 -3.13 7.30
C VAL A 104 -21.51 -2.93 5.92
N SER A 105 -21.10 -3.76 4.95
CA SER A 105 -21.59 -3.67 3.59
C SER A 105 -23.03 -4.21 3.45
N SER A 106 -23.78 -3.64 2.51
CA SER A 106 -25.08 -4.15 2.08
C SER A 106 -24.92 -4.93 0.77
N GLY A 107 -25.24 -6.22 0.80
CA GLY A 107 -25.19 -7.08 -0.39
C GLY A 107 -26.54 -7.23 -1.06
N VAL A 108 -26.75 -8.38 -1.71
CA VAL A 108 -27.99 -8.69 -2.43
C VAL A 108 -29.21 -8.58 -1.51
N ASP A 109 -30.33 -8.11 -2.06
CA ASP A 109 -31.59 -7.89 -1.34
C ASP A 109 -31.44 -7.00 -0.08
N ASN A 110 -30.44 -6.12 -0.07
CA ASN A 110 -30.05 -5.26 1.07
C ASN A 110 -29.69 -6.02 2.36
N ARG A 111 -29.30 -7.31 2.24
CA ARG A 111 -28.81 -8.08 3.39
C ARG A 111 -27.53 -7.44 3.93
N GLN A 112 -27.44 -7.29 5.24
CA GLN A 112 -26.27 -6.71 5.90
C GLN A 112 -25.21 -7.77 6.13
N GLY A 113 -23.96 -7.44 5.77
CA GLY A 113 -22.78 -8.20 6.16
C GLY A 113 -22.49 -8.09 7.66
N SER A 114 -21.44 -8.79 8.09
CA SER A 114 -20.98 -8.78 9.50
C SER A 114 -19.73 -7.94 9.73
N ILE A 115 -19.08 -7.45 8.67
CA ILE A 115 -17.84 -6.68 8.74
C ILE A 115 -17.80 -5.62 7.63
N ASN A 116 -16.95 -4.61 7.78
CA ASN A 116 -16.74 -3.58 6.76
C ASN A 116 -15.95 -4.10 5.57
N SER A 117 -16.16 -3.50 4.40
CA SER A 117 -15.35 -3.74 3.21
C SER A 117 -13.92 -3.23 3.42
N PRO A 118 -12.87 -4.07 3.29
CA PRO A 118 -11.50 -3.57 3.25
C PRO A 118 -11.25 -2.82 1.95
N THR A 119 -10.24 -1.93 1.92
CA THR A 119 -9.88 -1.24 0.68
C THR A 119 -9.27 -2.19 -0.35
N VAL A 120 -9.58 -1.98 -1.63
CA VAL A 120 -8.88 -2.66 -2.75
C VAL A 120 -7.54 -2.02 -3.10
N PHE A 121 -7.23 -0.83 -2.58
CA PHE A 121 -5.95 -0.20 -2.83
C PHE A 121 -4.83 -0.97 -2.16
N ASN A 122 -3.80 -1.32 -2.93
CA ASN A 122 -2.66 -2.13 -2.50
C ASN A 122 -3.01 -3.53 -1.99
N ALA A 123 -4.23 -4.03 -2.25
CA ALA A 123 -4.66 -5.35 -1.78
C ALA A 123 -3.77 -6.49 -2.30
N SER A 124 -3.12 -6.31 -3.46
CA SER A 124 -2.14 -7.27 -4.01
C SER A 124 -0.84 -7.38 -3.22
N LEU A 125 -0.58 -6.42 -2.32
CA LEU A 125 0.60 -6.38 -1.47
C LEU A 125 0.32 -6.90 -0.05
N HIS A 126 -0.94 -7.22 0.28
CA HIS A 126 -1.26 -7.80 1.57
C HIS A 126 -0.73 -9.24 1.65
N PHE A 127 -0.09 -9.58 2.76
CA PHE A 127 0.42 -10.92 3.04
C PHE A 127 -0.69 -11.93 3.37
N ALA A 128 -1.88 -11.44 3.73
CA ALA A 128 -3.09 -12.22 3.96
C ALA A 128 -4.31 -11.42 3.50
N GLN A 129 -5.36 -12.12 3.12
CA GLN A 129 -6.60 -11.59 2.59
C GLN A 129 -7.76 -11.94 3.51
N PHE A 130 -8.84 -11.15 3.41
CA PHE A 130 -9.91 -11.04 4.40
C PHE A 130 -9.43 -10.53 5.77
N TRP A 131 -10.37 -10.02 6.56
CA TRP A 131 -10.10 -9.51 7.91
C TRP A 131 -9.62 -10.58 8.90
N ASP A 132 -10.03 -11.84 8.71
CA ASP A 132 -9.61 -12.99 9.50
C ASP A 132 -8.37 -13.68 8.93
N GLY A 133 -7.81 -13.18 7.82
CA GLY A 133 -6.60 -13.69 7.21
C GLY A 133 -6.71 -15.07 6.58
N ARG A 134 -7.92 -15.61 6.38
CA ARG A 134 -8.13 -17.02 5.96
C ARG A 134 -7.70 -17.34 4.52
N ALA A 135 -7.32 -16.34 3.72
CA ALA A 135 -6.89 -16.55 2.35
C ALA A 135 -5.51 -15.93 2.13
N ASP A 136 -4.59 -16.70 1.54
CA ASP A 136 -3.20 -16.27 1.37
C ASP A 136 -2.96 -15.45 0.08
N THR A 137 -3.94 -15.43 -0.83
CA THR A 137 -3.82 -14.78 -2.16
C THR A 137 -5.10 -14.06 -2.58
N LEU A 138 -4.97 -13.05 -3.44
CA LEU A 138 -6.12 -12.34 -4.02
C LEU A 138 -7.04 -13.26 -4.82
N GLU A 139 -6.46 -14.21 -5.56
CA GLU A 139 -7.21 -15.18 -6.35
C GLU A 139 -8.07 -16.08 -5.45
N ALA A 140 -7.55 -16.50 -4.30
CA ALA A 140 -8.31 -17.27 -3.32
C ALA A 140 -9.41 -16.41 -2.65
N GLN A 141 -9.11 -15.14 -2.37
CA GLN A 141 -10.08 -14.21 -1.78
C GLN A 141 -11.28 -13.96 -2.70
N ALA A 142 -11.06 -13.76 -4.00
CA ALA A 142 -12.10 -13.40 -4.96
C ALA A 142 -13.20 -14.45 -5.13
N VAL A 143 -12.94 -15.72 -4.79
CA VAL A 143 -13.91 -16.82 -4.91
C VAL A 143 -15.00 -16.74 -3.85
N GLY A 144 -14.66 -16.31 -2.63
CA GLY A 144 -15.58 -16.31 -1.49
C GLY A 144 -16.83 -15.42 -1.67
N PRO A 145 -16.68 -14.11 -1.96
CA PRO A 145 -17.78 -13.16 -2.08
C PRO A 145 -18.87 -13.56 -3.08
N ILE A 146 -18.48 -14.14 -4.22
CA ILE A 146 -19.41 -14.57 -5.27
C ILE A 146 -20.41 -15.59 -4.74
N HIS A 147 -19.93 -16.55 -3.94
CA HIS A 147 -20.74 -17.62 -3.38
C HIS A 147 -21.46 -17.24 -2.08
N ASN A 148 -21.08 -16.13 -1.44
CA ASN A 148 -21.68 -15.71 -0.19
C ASN A 148 -23.14 -15.24 -0.44
N PRO A 149 -24.15 -15.87 0.20
CA PRO A 149 -25.57 -15.54 -0.01
C PRO A 149 -25.99 -14.16 0.50
N VAL A 150 -25.16 -13.53 1.35
CA VAL A 150 -25.36 -12.15 1.81
C VAL A 150 -24.75 -11.17 0.81
N GLU A 151 -23.55 -11.44 0.28
CA GLU A 151 -22.82 -10.50 -0.57
C GLU A 151 -23.33 -10.52 -2.01
N MET A 152 -23.11 -11.62 -2.74
CA MET A 152 -23.41 -11.71 -4.19
C MET A 152 -24.37 -12.83 -4.57
N ALA A 153 -24.54 -13.86 -3.73
CA ALA A 153 -25.49 -14.96 -3.90
C ALA A 153 -25.52 -15.57 -5.31
N SER A 154 -24.35 -15.85 -5.91
CA SER A 154 -24.24 -16.46 -7.23
C SER A 154 -23.23 -17.62 -7.26
N GLY A 155 -22.99 -18.16 -8.45
CA GLY A 155 -21.98 -19.18 -8.68
C GLY A 155 -21.40 -19.11 -10.09
N TRP A 156 -20.17 -19.60 -10.23
CA TRP A 156 -19.43 -19.55 -11.49
C TRP A 156 -20.18 -20.12 -12.70
N PRO A 157 -20.88 -21.28 -12.62
CA PRO A 157 -21.61 -21.79 -13.79
C PRO A 157 -22.67 -20.81 -14.31
N GLU A 158 -23.44 -20.22 -13.39
CA GLU A 158 -24.49 -19.24 -13.72
C GLU A 158 -23.90 -17.97 -14.33
N ILE A 159 -22.80 -17.47 -13.75
CA ILE A 159 -22.07 -16.30 -14.25
C ILE A 159 -21.52 -16.57 -15.65
N ILE A 160 -20.92 -17.74 -15.88
CA ILE A 160 -20.35 -18.12 -17.17
C ILE A 160 -21.44 -18.22 -18.23
N ASP A 161 -22.56 -18.89 -17.94
CA ASP A 161 -23.69 -18.98 -18.85
C ASP A 161 -24.21 -17.59 -19.23
N ARG A 162 -24.36 -16.71 -18.24
CA ARG A 162 -24.80 -15.33 -18.45
C ARG A 162 -23.84 -14.54 -19.33
N LEU A 163 -22.55 -14.52 -18.98
CA LEU A 163 -21.55 -13.67 -19.64
C LEU A 163 -21.11 -14.23 -21.00
N SER A 164 -21.17 -15.55 -21.21
CA SER A 164 -20.79 -16.18 -22.49
C SER A 164 -21.69 -15.78 -23.67
N THR A 165 -22.92 -15.36 -23.39
CA THR A 165 -23.85 -14.89 -24.42
C THR A 165 -23.56 -13.44 -24.86
N ASP A 166 -22.89 -12.66 -24.02
CA ASP A 166 -22.58 -11.26 -24.27
C ASP A 166 -21.44 -11.11 -25.31
N PRO A 167 -21.69 -10.50 -26.48
CA PRO A 167 -20.65 -10.26 -27.48
C PRO A 167 -19.43 -9.52 -26.93
N ALA A 168 -19.63 -8.64 -25.95
CA ALA A 168 -18.58 -7.81 -25.36
C ALA A 168 -17.61 -8.63 -24.49
N TYR A 169 -18.06 -9.77 -23.94
CA TYR A 169 -17.20 -10.73 -23.24
C TYR A 169 -16.64 -11.80 -24.18
N ARG A 170 -17.37 -12.19 -25.22
CA ARG A 170 -16.86 -13.11 -26.25
C ARG A 170 -15.69 -12.54 -27.05
N SER A 171 -15.65 -11.22 -27.23
CA SER A 171 -14.51 -10.55 -27.88
C SER A 171 -13.27 -10.45 -26.98
N ALA A 172 -13.37 -10.77 -25.68
CA ALA A 172 -12.20 -10.87 -24.82
C ALA A 172 -11.36 -12.07 -25.29
N PRO A 173 -10.09 -11.88 -25.66
CA PRO A 173 -9.36 -12.89 -26.42
C PRO A 173 -9.27 -14.21 -25.65
N GLU A 174 -9.61 -15.32 -26.31
CA GLU A 174 -9.41 -16.71 -25.81
C GLU A 174 -8.00 -16.95 -25.23
N ARG A 175 -7.04 -16.12 -25.66
CA ARG A 175 -5.66 -16.02 -25.16
C ARG A 175 -5.58 -15.78 -23.64
N ILE A 176 -6.51 -15.01 -23.05
CA ILE A 176 -6.55 -14.73 -21.61
C ILE A 176 -6.83 -16.03 -20.82
N CYS A 177 -7.76 -16.86 -21.30
CA CYS A 177 -8.10 -18.12 -20.65
C CYS A 177 -7.01 -19.19 -20.81
N ARG A 178 -6.19 -19.13 -21.88
CA ARG A 178 -5.07 -20.08 -22.09
C ARG A 178 -3.83 -19.77 -21.25
N THR A 179 -3.63 -18.54 -20.80
CA THR A 179 -2.44 -18.12 -20.04
C THR A 179 -2.61 -18.23 -18.52
N LEU A 180 -3.81 -18.56 -18.02
CA LEU A 180 -3.97 -18.90 -16.62
C LEU A 180 -3.22 -20.22 -16.35
N PRO A 181 -2.21 -20.25 -15.45
CA PRO A 181 -1.61 -21.51 -15.08
C PRO A 181 -2.71 -22.42 -14.54
N ARG A 182 -2.83 -23.64 -15.09
CA ARG A 182 -3.68 -24.69 -14.51
C ARG A 182 -3.07 -25.17 -13.18
N ARG A 183 -2.96 -24.30 -12.19
CA ARG A 183 -2.57 -24.63 -10.81
C ARG A 183 -3.82 -24.51 -9.94
N HIS A 184 -4.65 -25.55 -9.97
CA HIS A 184 -5.48 -26.03 -8.86
C HIS A 184 -6.49 -27.08 -9.36
N GLN A 185 -5.96 -28.16 -9.93
CA GLN A 185 -6.68 -29.45 -10.03
C GLN A 185 -5.89 -30.60 -9.38
N ARG A 186 -4.80 -30.32 -8.65
CA ARG A 186 -3.96 -31.38 -8.05
C ARG A 186 -3.71 -31.31 -6.56
N ASP A 187 -4.08 -30.24 -5.88
CA ASP A 187 -3.83 -30.15 -4.44
C ASP A 187 -5.17 -30.31 -3.73
N GLY A 188 -5.59 -31.58 -3.65
CA GLY A 188 -6.48 -32.00 -2.59
C GLY A 188 -5.76 -31.80 -1.27
N HIS A 189 -6.27 -30.88 -0.47
CA HIS A 189 -6.09 -30.92 0.97
C HIS A 189 -7.48 -30.86 1.63
N PRO A 190 -7.61 -31.53 2.79
CA PRO A 190 -8.86 -32.06 3.33
C PRO A 190 -9.90 -31.01 3.71
#